data_AF-A0A920MWS3-F1
#
_entry.id   AF-A0A920MWS3-F1
#
_cell.length_a   1.000
_cell.length_b   1.000
_cell.length_c   1.000
_cell.angle_alpha   90.00
_cell.angle_beta   90.00
_cell.angle_gamma   90.00
#
_symmetry.space_group_name_H-M   'P 1'
#
loop_
_entity.id
_entity.type
_entity.pdbx_description
1 polymer ?
#
loop_
_entity_poly.entity_id
_entity_poly.type
_entity_poly.pdbx_seq_one_letter_code
_entity_poly.pdbx_strand_id
1 'polypeptide(L)'
;MKDEGKCFYTIGSSGHEGNAVFGSVFPYTDTAFLHYRSAPFFLERSKQIDATTPLYDMALSFMASSDDPISGGRHKVIGSKLLNIPLKLVRLQAIYQKLLGWHSQ
;
A
#
# COMPACT_ATOMS: atom_id res chain seq x y z
N MET A 1 14.92 -8.62 13.07
CA MET A 1 13.43 -8.58 12.98
C MET A 1 12.80 -9.85 12.41
N LYS A 2 13.00 -10.21 11.14
CA LYS A 2 12.45 -11.46 10.57
C LYS A 2 13.08 -12.70 11.21
N ASP A 3 14.41 -12.69 11.32
CA ASP A 3 15.16 -13.81 11.90
C ASP A 3 14.89 -13.96 13.41
N GLU A 4 14.36 -12.91 14.04
CA GLU A 4 13.87 -12.93 15.42
C GLU A 4 12.38 -13.33 15.54
N GLY A 5 11.71 -13.67 14.43
CA GLY A 5 10.29 -14.02 14.39
C GLY A 5 9.33 -12.86 14.66
N LYS A 6 9.84 -11.61 14.70
CA LYS A 6 9.06 -10.41 15.04
C LYS A 6 8.32 -9.82 13.84
N CYS A 7 8.62 -10.25 12.62
CA CYS A 7 8.06 -9.70 11.39
C CYS A 7 7.83 -10.82 10.37
N PHE A 8 6.65 -10.82 9.75
CA PHE A 8 6.26 -11.83 8.75
C PHE A 8 6.65 -11.42 7.32
N TYR A 9 6.83 -10.12 7.06
CA TYR A 9 7.11 -9.60 5.73
C TYR A 9 8.37 -8.73 5.67
N THR A 10 9.36 -9.15 4.88
CA THR A 10 10.63 -8.42 4.73
C THR A 10 10.83 -7.74 3.39
N ILE A 11 9.83 -7.76 2.52
CA ILE A 11 9.96 -7.16 1.19
C ILE A 11 9.90 -5.64 1.33
N GLY A 12 11.08 -5.02 1.27
CA GLY A 12 11.27 -3.57 1.22
C GLY A 12 11.19 -2.99 -0.18
N SER A 13 11.32 -1.67 -0.25
CA SER A 13 11.13 -0.88 -1.49
C SER A 13 12.43 -0.43 -2.13
N SER A 14 13.57 -1.06 -1.81
CA SER A 14 14.86 -0.73 -2.40
C SER A 14 14.84 -0.86 -3.94
N GLY A 15 15.37 0.12 -4.66
CA GLY A 15 15.30 0.23 -6.12
C GLY A 15 13.93 0.69 -6.66
N HIS A 16 13.00 1.10 -5.79
CA HIS A 16 11.67 1.63 -6.14
C HIS A 16 11.43 3.02 -5.52
N GLU A 17 12.49 3.68 -5.06
CA GLU A 17 12.47 4.98 -4.38
C GLU A 17 11.87 6.06 -5.28
N GLY A 18 12.12 6.00 -6.60
CA GLY A 18 11.58 6.93 -7.59
C GLY A 18 10.04 7.02 -7.62
N ASN A 19 9.32 6.02 -7.09
CA ASN A 19 7.87 6.09 -6.93
C ASN A 19 7.39 7.24 -6.03
N ALA A 20 8.28 7.76 -5.17
CA ALA A 20 8.07 8.97 -4.39
C ALA A 20 7.60 10.16 -5.24
N VAL A 21 8.18 10.32 -6.44
CA VAL A 21 7.85 11.41 -7.37
C VAL A 21 6.36 11.39 -7.72
N PHE A 22 5.82 10.21 -8.05
CA PHE A 22 4.38 10.08 -8.36
C PHE A 22 3.50 10.32 -7.13
N GLY A 23 3.96 9.94 -5.93
CA GLY A 23 3.24 10.24 -4.69
C GLY A 23 3.17 11.73 -4.38
N SER A 24 4.14 12.51 -4.85
CA SER A 24 4.17 13.98 -4.73
C SER A 24 3.38 14.69 -5.83
N VAL A 25 3.48 14.22 -7.08
CA VAL A 25 2.87 14.89 -8.24
C VAL A 25 1.35 14.70 -8.32
N PHE A 26 0.85 13.49 -8.05
CA PHE A 26 -0.58 13.21 -8.20
C PHE A 26 -1.35 13.53 -6.92
N PRO A 27 -2.49 14.24 -7.00
CA PRO A 27 -3.36 14.52 -5.86
C PRO A 27 -3.74 13.25 -5.08
N TYR A 28 -3.82 13.35 -3.76
CA TYR A 28 -4.24 12.23 -2.89
C TYR A 28 -5.70 11.81 -3.14
N THR A 29 -6.51 12.68 -3.75
CA THR A 29 -7.88 12.38 -4.15
C THR A 29 -7.95 11.41 -5.33
N ASP A 30 -6.88 11.25 -6.10
CA ASP A 30 -6.84 10.32 -7.22
C ASP A 30 -6.64 8.89 -6.74
N THR A 31 -7.48 7.98 -7.25
CA THR A 31 -7.40 6.55 -6.92
C THR A 31 -6.05 5.99 -7.37
N ALA A 32 -5.28 5.41 -6.45
CA ALA A 32 -4.02 4.75 -6.77
C ALA A 32 -4.01 3.27 -6.37
N PHE A 33 -3.70 2.41 -7.34
CA PHE A 33 -3.51 0.98 -7.12
C PHE A 33 -2.03 0.69 -6.91
N LEU A 34 -1.65 0.35 -5.69
CA LEU A 34 -0.23 0.21 -5.33
C LEU A 34 0.31 -1.20 -5.50
N HIS A 35 1.58 -1.25 -5.91
CA HIS A 35 2.36 -2.48 -5.86
C HIS A 35 2.88 -2.74 -4.44
N TYR A 36 3.22 -3.99 -4.13
CA TYR A 36 3.69 -4.35 -2.78
C TYR A 36 5.07 -3.75 -2.41
N ARG A 37 5.73 -3.07 -3.36
CA ARG A 37 6.98 -2.31 -3.21
C ARG A 37 6.80 -0.79 -3.39
N SER A 38 5.56 -0.30 -3.45
CA SER A 38 5.26 1.12 -3.69
C SER A 38 5.16 1.93 -2.38
N ALA A 39 5.91 1.55 -1.34
CA ALA A 39 5.90 2.32 -0.08
C ALA A 39 6.36 3.79 -0.25
N PRO A 40 7.37 4.12 -1.08
CA PRO A 40 7.78 5.52 -1.29
C PRO A 40 6.63 6.40 -1.82
N PHE A 41 5.80 5.86 -2.73
CA PHE A 41 4.59 6.55 -3.19
C PHE A 41 3.63 6.85 -2.04
N PHE A 42 3.35 5.84 -1.21
CA PHE A 42 2.40 5.95 -0.10
C PHE A 42 2.89 6.98 0.93
N LEU A 43 4.18 6.94 1.27
CA LEU A 43 4.80 7.87 2.20
C LEU A 43 4.78 9.31 1.65
N GLU A 44 5.17 9.54 0.39
CA GLU A 44 5.11 10.90 -0.16
C GLU A 44 3.68 11.41 -0.29
N ARG A 45 2.74 10.58 -0.77
CA ARG A 45 1.34 10.98 -0.89
C ARG A 45 0.70 11.30 0.45
N SER A 46 1.07 10.58 1.51
CA SER A 46 0.54 10.83 2.84
C SER A 46 0.86 12.23 3.37
N LYS A 47 1.94 12.88 2.88
CA LYS A 47 2.30 14.25 3.25
C LYS A 47 1.34 15.31 2.71
N GLN A 48 0.43 14.94 1.80
CA GLN A 48 -0.57 15.87 1.27
C GLN A 48 -1.71 16.15 2.28
N ILE A 49 -1.84 15.37 3.36
CA ILE A 49 -2.83 15.57 4.43
C ILE A 49 -2.26 15.26 5.83
N ASP A 50 -2.61 16.05 6.84
CA ASP A 50 -2.08 15.90 8.21
C ASP A 50 -2.75 14.77 9.02
N ALA A 51 -3.83 14.19 8.52
CA ALA A 51 -4.67 13.23 9.24
C ALA A 51 -4.24 11.76 9.09
N THR A 52 -2.97 11.47 8.80
CA THR A 52 -2.48 10.10 8.54
C THR A 52 -1.26 9.72 9.37
N THR A 53 -1.12 8.42 9.65
CA THR A 53 -0.01 7.83 10.42
C THR A 53 0.73 6.77 9.59
N PRO A 54 1.25 7.14 8.41
CA PRO A 54 1.63 6.18 7.36
C PRO A 54 2.73 5.20 7.81
N LEU A 55 3.70 5.65 8.61
CA LEU A 55 4.77 4.80 9.13
C LEU A 55 4.24 3.78 10.14
N TYR A 56 3.32 4.20 11.01
CA TYR A 56 2.71 3.35 12.02
C TYR A 56 1.79 2.32 11.36
N ASP A 57 0.93 2.76 10.43
CA ASP A 57 0.01 1.89 9.70
C ASP A 57 0.78 0.84 8.89
N MET A 58 1.89 1.24 8.25
CA MET A 58 2.79 0.30 7.57
C MET A 58 3.44 -0.69 8.53
N ALA A 59 3.87 -0.24 9.72
CA ALA A 59 4.44 -1.13 10.72
C ALA A 59 3.42 -2.18 11.18
N LEU A 60 2.19 -1.76 11.50
CA LEU A 60 1.08 -2.67 11.84
C LEU A 60 0.85 -3.71 10.74
N SER A 61 0.86 -3.27 9.47
CA SER A 61 0.69 -4.18 8.34
C SER A 61 1.83 -5.17 8.18
N PHE A 62 3.08 -4.76 8.44
CA PHE A 62 4.25 -5.65 8.33
C PHE A 62 4.31 -6.66 9.47
N MET A 63 3.79 -6.29 10.64
CA MET A 63 3.69 -7.17 11.80
C MET A 63 2.45 -8.08 11.77
N ALA A 64 1.60 -7.98 10.73
CA ALA A 64 0.31 -8.67 10.66
C ALA A 64 -0.56 -8.41 11.90
N SER A 65 -0.52 -7.17 12.42
CA SER A 65 -1.31 -6.78 13.60
C SER A 65 -2.80 -6.75 13.27
N SER A 66 -3.64 -7.19 14.22
CA SER A 66 -5.10 -7.03 14.17
C SER A 66 -5.52 -5.56 14.06
N ASP A 67 -4.66 -4.65 14.50
CA ASP A 67 -4.92 -3.22 14.50
C ASP A 67 -4.60 -2.56 13.14
N ASP A 68 -4.08 -3.31 12.16
CA ASP A 68 -3.89 -2.78 10.79
C ASP A 68 -5.24 -2.28 10.25
N PRO A 69 -5.39 -0.96 9.98
CA PRO A 69 -6.67 -0.36 9.63
C PRO A 69 -7.21 -0.83 8.28
N ILE A 70 -6.40 -1.51 7.47
CA ILE A 70 -6.74 -1.93 6.12
C ILE A 70 -6.91 -3.44 6.06
N SER A 71 -5.95 -4.22 6.54
CA SER A 71 -6.01 -5.69 6.44
C SER A 71 -6.54 -6.39 7.69
N GLY A 72 -6.53 -5.75 8.87
CA GLY A 72 -6.80 -6.40 10.15
C GLY A 72 -5.92 -7.62 10.40
N GLY A 73 -4.64 -7.54 10.01
CA GLY A 73 -3.64 -8.60 10.21
C GLY A 73 -3.70 -9.75 9.21
N ARG A 74 -4.65 -9.76 8.27
CA ARG A 74 -4.82 -10.88 7.32
C ARG A 74 -3.74 -10.93 6.25
N HIS A 75 -3.11 -9.81 5.92
CA HIS A 75 -2.09 -9.74 4.88
C HIS A 75 -1.32 -8.41 4.92
N LYS A 76 -0.03 -8.40 4.56
CA LYS A 76 0.69 -7.14 4.28
C LYS A 76 0.00 -6.36 3.18
N VAL A 77 -0.41 -5.13 3.45
CA VAL A 77 -1.01 -4.23 2.47
C VAL A 77 -0.42 -2.84 2.62
N ILE A 78 -0.42 -2.10 1.51
CA ILE A 78 -0.19 -0.66 1.51
C ILE A 78 -1.49 -0.07 0.99
N GLY A 79 -2.28 0.52 1.88
CA GLY A 79 -3.61 1.04 1.58
C GLY A 79 -4.01 2.15 2.53
N SER A 80 -4.97 2.97 2.12
CA SER A 80 -5.58 3.99 2.96
C SER A 80 -6.85 4.49 2.31
N LYS A 81 -7.95 4.47 3.07
CA LYS A 81 -9.22 5.07 2.63
C LYS A 81 -9.07 6.59 2.46
N LEU A 82 -8.34 7.26 3.35
CA LEU A 82 -8.14 8.70 3.32
C LEU A 82 -7.28 9.16 2.13
N LEU A 83 -6.32 8.34 1.69
CA LEU A 83 -5.45 8.66 0.55
C LEU A 83 -5.96 8.08 -0.78
N ASN A 84 -7.21 7.61 -0.80
CA ASN A 84 -7.84 6.94 -1.95
C ASN A 84 -6.99 5.79 -2.54
N ILE A 85 -6.43 4.96 -1.66
CA ILE A 85 -5.63 3.77 -2.01
C ILE A 85 -6.39 2.53 -1.55
N PRO A 86 -7.15 1.87 -2.44
CA PRO A 86 -7.94 0.70 -2.08
C PRO A 86 -7.07 -0.51 -1.71
N LEU A 87 -7.62 -1.39 -0.86
CA LEU A 87 -7.01 -2.67 -0.49
C LEU A 87 -6.74 -3.50 -1.76
N LYS A 88 -5.49 -3.95 -1.90
CA LYS A 88 -5.07 -4.78 -3.03
C LYS A 88 -5.73 -6.16 -2.93
N LEU A 89 -6.68 -6.45 -3.81
CA LEU A 89 -7.10 -7.82 -4.10
C LEU A 89 -6.05 -8.42 -5.06
N VAL A 90 -5.43 -9.52 -4.64
CA VAL A 90 -4.37 -10.28 -5.31
C VAL A 90 -4.54 -10.48 -6.83
N ARG A 91 -3.92 -9.59 -7.63
CA ARG A 91 -3.17 -9.78 -8.90
C ARG A 91 -3.20 -8.47 -9.68
N LEU A 92 -2.05 -8.00 -10.18
CA LEU A 92 -2.01 -6.86 -11.11
C LEU A 92 -2.95 -7.12 -12.31
N GLN A 93 -2.96 -8.36 -12.82
CA GLN A 93 -3.89 -8.85 -13.83
C GLN A 93 -5.36 -8.60 -13.49
N ALA A 94 -5.77 -8.85 -12.24
CA ALA A 94 -7.16 -8.70 -11.82
C ALA A 94 -7.59 -7.23 -11.76
N ILE A 95 -6.66 -6.31 -11.45
CA ILE A 95 -6.88 -4.88 -11.52
C ILE A 95 -7.06 -4.43 -12.99
N TYR A 96 -6.19 -4.89 -13.89
CA TYR A 96 -6.35 -4.63 -15.33
C TYR A 96 -7.68 -5.14 -15.87
N GLN A 97 -8.09 -6.36 -15.50
CA GLN A 97 -9.37 -6.91 -15.96
C GLN A 97 -10.58 -6.12 -15.45
N LYS A 98 -10.57 -5.69 -14.17
CA LYS A 98 -11.64 -4.85 -13.63
C LYS A 98 -11.67 -3.45 -14.24
N LEU A 99 -10.52 -2.82 -14.47
CA LEU A 99 -10.44 -1.47 -15.04
C LEU A 99 -10.82 -1.44 -16.53
N LEU A 100 -10.49 -2.49 -17.27
CA LEU A 100 -10.76 -2.60 -18.70
C LEU A 100 -12.10 -3.28 -19.02
N GLY A 101 -12.88 -3.68 -18.00
CA GLY A 101 -14.14 -4.40 -18.20
C GLY A 101 -13.96 -5.79 -18.84
N TRP A 102 -12.77 -6.38 -18.76
CA TRP A 102 -12.50 -7.71 -19.29
C TRP A 102 -13.04 -8.77 -18.33
N HIS A 103 -14.22 -9.29 -18.64
CA HIS A 103 -14.72 -10.53 -18.05
C HIS A 103 -14.23 -11.69 -18.92
N SER A 104 -13.44 -12.62 -18.37
CA SER A 104 -13.24 -13.90 -19.07
C SER A 104 -14.56 -14.65 -19.06
N GLN A 105 -15.01 -15.08 -20.24
CA GLN A 105 -16.07 -16.09 -20.36
C GLN A 105 -15.69 -17.38 -19.65
#